data_AF-A0A9D1JGR0-F1
#
_entry.id   AF-A0A9D1JGR0-F1
#
_cell.length_a   1.000
_cell.length_b   1.000
_cell.length_c   1.000
_cell.angle_alpha   90.00
_cell.angle_beta   90.00
_cell.angle_gamma   90.00
#
_symmetry.space_group_name_H-M   'P 1'
#
loop_
_entity.id
_entity.type
_entity.pdbx_description
1 polymer ?
#
loop_
_entity_poly.entity_id
_entity_poly.type
_entity_poly.pdbx_seq_one_letter_code
_entity_poly.pdbx_strand_id
1 'polypeptide(L)'
;MAEPLRAHHLLCTILYQGQGYDRDFEGNMGRIASRICRQKELRLRLLDSPDGICGECPNLTVQGCGLEGNSVAATDRQVLSLLGLSPGQELSAGECRGLLRERLTGESFEQLCGECSWRKKGLCSFEQLRERLASLDGTEGAGKGRKKEANT
;
A
#
# COMPACT_ATOMS: atom_id res chain seq x y z
N MET A 1 -4.06 -0.75 17.64
CA MET A 1 -4.40 0.50 16.94
C MET A 1 -4.12 0.30 15.45
N ALA A 2 -4.93 0.88 14.56
CA ALA A 2 -4.73 0.75 13.12
C ALA A 2 -3.59 1.64 12.62
N GLU A 3 -2.82 1.14 11.65
CA GLU A 3 -1.77 1.88 10.95
C GLU A 3 -2.43 2.86 9.96
N PRO A 4 -2.25 4.18 10.11
CA PRO A 4 -2.72 5.15 9.13
C PRO A 4 -2.00 4.95 7.80
N LEU A 5 -2.75 4.91 6.70
CA LEU A 5 -2.20 4.73 5.37
C LEU A 5 -2.99 5.53 4.35
N ARG A 6 -2.33 6.30 3.49
CA ARG A 6 -2.95 6.93 2.34
C ARG A 6 -3.50 5.87 1.41
N ALA A 7 -4.69 6.10 0.88
CA ALA A 7 -5.35 5.11 0.05
C ALA A 7 -4.51 4.72 -1.17
N HIS A 8 -3.82 5.67 -1.81
CA HIS A 8 -2.92 5.31 -2.92
C HIS A 8 -1.67 4.53 -2.47
N HIS A 9 -1.17 4.76 -1.24
CA HIS A 9 -0.05 4.00 -0.69
C HIS A 9 -0.40 2.52 -0.49
N LEU A 10 -1.68 2.15 -0.37
CA LEU A 10 -2.08 0.75 -0.39
C LEU A 10 -1.61 0.03 -1.67
N LEU A 11 -1.68 0.69 -2.84
CA LEU A 11 -1.18 0.14 -4.10
C LEU A 11 0.35 0.23 -4.15
N CYS A 12 0.92 1.38 -3.79
CA CYS A 12 2.36 1.62 -3.88
C CYS A 12 3.17 0.69 -2.96
N THR A 13 2.66 0.33 -1.79
CA THR A 13 3.33 -0.59 -0.85
C THR A 13 3.43 -2.00 -1.40
N ILE A 14 2.40 -2.48 -2.11
CA ILE A 14 2.44 -3.78 -2.79
C ILE A 14 3.46 -3.75 -3.95
N LEU A 15 3.50 -2.65 -4.69
CA LEU A 15 4.34 -2.47 -5.88
C LEU A 15 5.77 -2.00 -5.59
N TYR A 16 6.10 -1.73 -4.31
CA TYR A 16 7.35 -1.08 -3.96
C TYR A 16 8.58 -1.89 -4.40
N GLN A 17 9.57 -1.19 -4.97
CA GLN A 17 10.82 -1.74 -5.51
C GLN A 17 12.08 -1.19 -4.82
N GLY A 18 11.94 -0.53 -3.66
CA GLY A 18 13.10 0.02 -2.95
C GLY A 18 13.62 1.35 -3.51
N GLN A 19 12.83 2.06 -4.33
CA GLN A 19 13.20 3.37 -4.86
C GLN A 19 12.33 4.48 -4.28
N GLY A 20 12.93 5.61 -3.93
CA GLY A 20 12.24 6.74 -3.31
C GLY A 20 12.89 8.08 -3.60
N TYR A 21 12.48 9.11 -2.85
CA TYR A 21 13.03 10.47 -3.01
C TYR A 21 14.44 10.59 -2.42
N ASP A 22 14.68 9.91 -1.30
CA ASP A 22 15.95 9.84 -0.59
C ASP A 22 15.98 8.53 0.24
N ARG A 23 17.10 8.32 0.95
CA ARG A 23 17.34 7.10 1.74
C ARG A 23 16.40 6.96 2.93
N ASP A 24 15.99 8.06 3.54
CA ASP A 24 15.14 8.04 4.75
C ASP A 24 13.71 7.66 4.36
N PHE A 25 13.20 8.25 3.28
CA PHE A 25 11.94 7.86 2.67
C PHE A 25 11.96 6.39 2.21
N GLU A 26 13.04 5.95 1.56
CA GLU A 26 13.19 4.55 1.11
C GLU A 26 13.15 3.56 2.27
N GLY A 27 13.89 3.85 3.34
CA GLY A 27 13.91 3.02 4.54
C GLY A 27 12.53 2.92 5.19
N ASN A 28 11.85 4.06 5.34
CA ASN A 28 10.52 4.09 5.96
C ASN A 28 9.45 3.41 5.10
N MET A 29 9.40 3.73 3.81
CA MET A 29 8.49 3.10 2.84
C MET A 29 8.69 1.59 2.80
N GLY A 30 9.95 1.12 2.72
CA GLY A 30 10.27 -0.31 2.71
C GLY A 30 9.83 -1.02 3.99
N ARG A 31 10.05 -0.41 5.15
CA ARG A 31 9.61 -0.96 6.44
C ARG A 31 8.09 -1.11 6.52
N ILE A 32 7.35 -0.06 6.14
CA ILE A 32 5.88 -0.06 6.16
C ILE A 32 5.30 -1.04 5.13
N ALA A 33 5.83 -1.02 3.90
CA ALA A 33 5.44 -1.94 2.84
C ALA A 33 5.65 -3.41 3.26
N SER A 34 6.80 -3.73 3.86
CA SER A 34 7.09 -5.07 4.37
C SER A 34 6.07 -5.52 5.42
N ARG A 35 5.69 -4.64 6.36
CA ARG A 35 4.66 -4.94 7.37
C ARG A 35 3.30 -5.22 6.74
N ILE A 36 2.84 -4.34 5.86
CA ILE A 36 1.53 -4.46 5.18
C ILE A 36 1.46 -5.75 4.35
N CYS A 37 2.52 -6.06 3.60
CA CYS A 37 2.56 -7.25 2.75
C CYS A 37 2.63 -8.55 3.57
N ARG A 38 3.36 -8.57 4.69
CA ARG A 38 3.55 -9.80 5.50
C ARG A 38 2.43 -10.08 6.50
N GLN A 39 1.73 -9.04 6.97
CA GLN A 39 0.77 -9.18 8.06
C GLN A 39 -0.65 -8.99 7.55
N LYS A 40 -1.33 -10.09 7.21
CA LYS A 40 -2.71 -10.09 6.71
C LYS A 40 -3.70 -9.41 7.68
N GLU A 41 -3.54 -9.63 8.98
CA GLU A 41 -4.39 -9.08 10.04
C GLU A 41 -4.00 -7.67 10.49
N LEU A 42 -2.96 -7.06 9.90
CA LEU A 42 -2.59 -5.68 10.23
C LEU A 42 -3.77 -4.76 9.90
N ARG A 43 -4.30 -4.10 10.93
CA ARG A 43 -5.37 -3.10 10.78
C ARG A 43 -4.80 -1.86 10.13
N LEU A 44 -5.39 -1.43 9.02
CA LEU A 44 -5.09 -0.23 8.27
C LEU A 44 -6.25 0.74 8.38
N ARG A 45 -5.96 2.01 8.61
CA ARG A 45 -6.92 3.11 8.52
C ARG A 45 -6.63 3.88 7.25
N LEU A 46 -7.47 3.72 6.23
CA LEU A 46 -7.22 4.32 4.92
C LEU A 46 -7.62 5.80 4.88
N LEU A 47 -6.71 6.67 4.46
CA LEU A 47 -6.84 8.14 4.53
C LEU A 47 -6.67 8.78 3.14
N ASP A 48 -7.15 10.01 3.00
CA ASP A 48 -6.83 10.92 1.90
C ASP A 48 -5.89 12.07 2.31
N SER A 49 -5.21 11.89 3.43
CA SER A 49 -4.27 12.83 4.06
C SER A 49 -2.95 12.14 4.44
N PRO A 50 -1.84 12.88 4.66
CA PRO A 50 -0.53 12.30 4.97
C PRO A 50 -0.57 11.21 6.05
N ASP A 51 0.27 10.18 5.85
CA ASP A 51 0.32 8.98 6.70
C ASP A 51 1.73 8.73 7.26
N GLY A 52 1.93 7.54 7.84
CA GLY A 52 3.23 7.13 8.39
C GLY A 52 4.36 7.02 7.35
N ILE A 53 4.07 6.86 6.06
CA ILE A 53 5.07 6.90 4.98
C ILE A 53 5.48 8.35 4.72
N CYS A 54 4.51 9.27 4.69
CA CYS A 54 4.76 10.69 4.47
C CYS A 54 5.65 11.34 5.54
N GLY A 55 5.75 10.76 6.75
CA GLY A 55 6.54 11.33 7.85
C GLY A 55 8.02 11.54 7.53
N GLU A 56 8.58 10.75 6.61
CA GLU A 56 9.96 10.88 6.12
C GLU A 56 10.01 11.39 4.67
N CYS A 57 8.92 11.95 4.15
CA CYS A 57 8.89 12.46 2.79
C CYS A 57 9.49 13.86 2.74
N PRO A 58 10.54 14.12 1.93
CA PRO A 58 11.14 15.45 1.82
C PRO A 58 10.18 16.48 1.21
N ASN A 59 9.09 16.02 0.58
CA ASN A 59 8.06 16.86 0.00
C ASN A 59 6.86 17.11 0.94
N LEU A 60 6.89 16.61 2.19
CA LEU A 60 5.83 16.90 3.15
C LEU A 60 6.00 18.32 3.70
N THR A 61 4.94 19.11 3.62
CA THR A 61 4.85 20.48 4.14
C THR A 61 3.73 20.59 5.17
N VAL A 62 3.64 21.73 5.86
CA VAL A 62 2.53 22.02 6.79
C VAL A 62 1.15 22.01 6.12
N GLN A 63 1.09 22.23 4.80
CA GLN A 63 -0.15 22.20 4.01
C GLN A 63 -0.42 20.81 3.38
N GLY A 64 0.43 19.82 3.64
CA GLY A 64 0.39 18.49 3.02
C GLY A 64 1.50 18.29 1.99
N CYS A 65 1.26 17.46 0.99
CA CYS A 65 2.27 17.19 -0.05
C CYS A 65 2.54 18.46 -0.87
N GLY A 66 3.79 18.89 -0.92
CA GLY A 66 4.25 20.08 -1.65
C GLY A 66 4.61 19.84 -3.11
N LEU A 67 4.44 18.62 -3.64
CA LEU A 67 4.60 18.36 -5.07
C LEU A 67 3.41 18.97 -5.85
N GLU A 68 3.71 19.86 -6.78
CA GLU A 68 2.72 20.42 -7.71
C GLU A 68 2.37 19.40 -8.81
N GLY A 69 1.07 19.14 -8.99
CA GLY A 69 0.57 18.19 -9.97
C GLY A 69 -0.47 17.25 -9.37
N ASN A 70 -1.57 17.04 -10.10
CA ASN A 70 -2.75 16.21 -9.80
C ASN A 70 -2.90 15.81 -8.31
N SER A 71 -3.70 16.57 -7.57
CA SER A 71 -3.82 16.50 -6.10
C SER A 71 -3.69 15.07 -5.57
N VAL A 72 -2.60 14.76 -4.85
CA VAL A 72 -2.39 13.42 -4.26
C VAL A 72 -3.60 12.98 -3.44
N ALA A 73 -4.26 13.93 -2.77
CA ALA A 73 -5.51 13.68 -2.05
C ALA A 73 -6.69 13.35 -2.97
N ALA A 74 -6.75 13.92 -4.19
CA ALA A 74 -7.73 13.49 -5.20
C ALA A 74 -7.46 12.07 -5.71
N THR A 75 -6.20 11.67 -5.89
CA THR A 75 -5.87 10.27 -6.19
C THR A 75 -6.30 9.35 -5.05
N ASP A 76 -6.03 9.72 -3.80
CA ASP A 76 -6.50 8.95 -2.64
C ASP A 76 -8.02 8.78 -2.63
N ARG A 77 -8.77 9.87 -2.85
CA ARG A 77 -10.23 9.83 -2.91
C ARG A 77 -10.75 8.94 -4.05
N GLN A 78 -10.07 8.93 -5.20
CA GLN A 78 -10.41 8.02 -6.29
C GLN A 78 -10.17 6.55 -5.90
N VAL A 79 -9.05 6.25 -5.20
CA VAL A 79 -8.81 4.90 -4.69
C VAL A 79 -9.87 4.49 -3.66
N LEU A 80 -10.20 5.37 -2.70
CA LEU A 80 -11.25 5.11 -1.72
C LEU A 80 -12.61 4.85 -2.40
N SER A 81 -12.97 5.68 -3.38
CA SER A 81 -14.20 5.53 -4.15
C SER A 81 -14.24 4.20 -4.91
N LEU A 82 -13.13 3.82 -5.56
CA LEU A 82 -13.01 2.54 -6.27
C LEU A 82 -13.23 1.35 -5.31
N LEU A 83 -12.65 1.43 -4.11
CA LEU A 83 -12.79 0.40 -3.09
C LEU A 83 -14.12 0.46 -2.33
N GLY A 84 -14.97 1.46 -2.61
CA GLY A 84 -16.23 1.70 -1.91
C GLY A 84 -16.04 1.99 -0.42
N LEU A 85 -15.00 2.73 -0.07
CA LEU A 85 -14.61 3.05 1.29
C LEU A 85 -14.73 4.55 1.55
N SER A 86 -14.98 4.90 2.81
CA SER A 86 -14.89 6.29 3.28
C SER A 86 -13.51 6.56 3.90
N PRO A 87 -12.98 7.81 3.82
CA PRO A 87 -11.77 8.19 4.54
C PRO A 87 -11.89 7.86 6.04
N GLY A 88 -10.84 7.28 6.60
CA GLY A 88 -10.76 6.87 7.99
C GLY A 88 -11.35 5.50 8.30
N GLN A 89 -11.91 4.78 7.32
CA GLN A 89 -12.42 3.42 7.51
C GLN A 89 -11.26 2.45 7.78
N GLU A 90 -11.48 1.51 8.70
CA GLU A 90 -10.47 0.53 9.10
C GLU A 90 -10.78 -0.88 8.59
N LEU A 91 -9.78 -1.48 7.94
CA LEU A 91 -9.81 -2.85 7.43
C LEU A 91 -8.48 -3.54 7.72
N SER A 92 -8.46 -4.86 7.73
CA SER A 92 -7.22 -5.62 7.68
C SER A 92 -6.53 -5.46 6.32
N ALA A 93 -5.20 -5.62 6.29
CA ALA A 93 -4.44 -5.62 5.04
C ALA A 93 -4.95 -6.72 4.08
N GLY A 94 -5.40 -7.85 4.60
CA GLY A 94 -6.04 -8.92 3.83
C GLY A 94 -7.33 -8.49 3.14
N GLU A 95 -8.24 -7.82 3.87
CA GLU A 95 -9.47 -7.27 3.31
C GLU A 95 -9.18 -6.20 2.24
N CYS A 96 -8.21 -5.31 2.50
CA CYS A 96 -7.78 -4.32 1.52
C CYS A 96 -7.27 -4.97 0.22
N ARG A 97 -6.44 -6.02 0.32
CA ARG A 97 -6.00 -6.81 -0.86
C ARG A 97 -7.17 -7.49 -1.56
N GLY A 98 -8.14 -7.99 -0.80
CA GLY A 98 -9.39 -8.55 -1.31
C GLY A 98 -10.14 -7.55 -2.20
N LEU A 99 -10.37 -6.34 -1.70
CA LEU A 99 -11.04 -5.27 -2.42
C LEU A 99 -10.26 -4.85 -3.68
N LEU A 100 -8.93 -4.73 -3.60
CA LEU A 100 -8.11 -4.45 -4.78
C LEU A 100 -8.26 -5.54 -5.84
N ARG A 101 -8.23 -6.82 -5.45
CA ARG A 101 -8.39 -7.94 -6.40
C ARG A 101 -9.74 -7.93 -7.10
N GLU A 102 -10.80 -7.60 -6.37
CA GLU A 102 -12.18 -7.60 -6.84
C GLU A 102 -12.48 -6.38 -7.73
N ARG A 103 -12.02 -5.19 -7.34
CA ARG A 103 -12.52 -3.92 -7.90
C ARG A 103 -11.53 -3.18 -8.81
N LEU A 104 -10.23 -3.42 -8.66
CA LEU A 104 -9.23 -2.73 -9.48
C LEU A 104 -9.05 -3.44 -10.83
N THR A 105 -9.31 -2.71 -11.91
CA THR A 105 -9.11 -3.11 -13.30
C THR A 105 -7.91 -2.39 -13.91
N GLY A 106 -7.41 -2.87 -15.06
CA GLY A 106 -6.33 -2.18 -15.79
C GLY A 106 -6.71 -0.75 -16.20
N GLU A 107 -7.97 -0.52 -16.58
CA GLU A 107 -8.49 0.82 -16.89
C GLU A 107 -8.47 1.73 -15.66
N SER A 108 -8.98 1.28 -14.51
CA SER A 108 -8.94 2.07 -13.28
C SER A 108 -7.51 2.32 -12.80
N PHE A 109 -6.60 1.37 -13.01
CA PHE A 109 -5.18 1.57 -12.71
C PHE A 109 -4.56 2.64 -13.62
N GLU A 110 -4.90 2.67 -14.91
CA GLU A 110 -4.49 3.73 -15.84
C GLU A 110 -5.03 5.10 -15.38
N GLN A 111 -6.30 5.17 -14.98
CA GLN A 111 -6.88 6.42 -14.47
C GLN A 111 -6.18 6.93 -13.20
N LEU A 112 -5.86 6.02 -12.27
CA LEU A 112 -5.22 6.36 -10.99
C LEU A 112 -3.73 6.66 -11.11
N CYS A 113 -3.01 5.91 -11.95
CA CYS A 113 -1.56 5.89 -11.99
C CYS A 113 -0.97 6.36 -13.33
N GLY A 114 -1.78 6.63 -14.34
CA GLY A 114 -1.39 7.10 -15.68
C GLY A 114 -0.35 8.19 -15.68
N GLU A 115 -0.65 9.24 -14.91
CA GLU A 115 0.19 10.43 -14.78
C GLU A 115 1.21 10.34 -13.63
N CYS A 116 1.26 9.22 -12.90
CA CYS A 116 2.19 9.03 -11.78
C CYS A 116 3.64 8.95 -12.28
N SER A 117 4.51 9.76 -11.69
CA SER A 117 5.93 9.82 -12.05
C SER A 117 6.66 8.49 -11.84
N TRP A 118 6.31 7.73 -10.80
CA TRP A 118 6.89 6.41 -10.53
C TRP A 118 6.47 5.36 -11.57
N ARG A 119 5.21 5.42 -12.02
CA ARG A 119 4.74 4.57 -13.11
C ARG A 119 5.42 4.92 -14.43
N LYS A 120 5.51 6.21 -14.77
CA LYS A 120 6.20 6.69 -15.98
C LYS A 120 7.68 6.29 -16.04
N LYS A 121 8.32 6.06 -14.88
CA LYS A 121 9.68 5.51 -14.76
C LYS A 121 9.76 3.97 -14.90
N GLY A 122 8.63 3.29 -15.09
CA GLY A 122 8.58 1.83 -15.26
C GLY A 122 8.74 1.03 -13.97
N LEU A 123 8.54 1.66 -12.80
CA LEU A 123 8.76 1.01 -11.49
C LEU A 123 7.56 0.21 -10.99
N CYS A 124 6.39 0.44 -11.60
CA CYS A 124 5.18 -0.28 -11.26
C CYS A 124 4.27 -0.43 -12.50
N SER A 125 3.52 -1.54 -12.55
CA SER A 125 2.49 -1.79 -13.57
C SER A 125 1.27 -2.51 -12.98
N PHE A 126 0.17 -2.55 -13.73
CA PHE A 126 -1.02 -3.27 -13.32
C PHE A 126 -0.78 -4.78 -13.26
N GLU A 127 -0.03 -5.33 -14.22
CA GLU A 127 0.36 -6.74 -14.30
C GLU A 127 1.16 -7.14 -13.06
N GLN A 128 2.17 -6.35 -12.71
CA GLN A 128 2.97 -6.57 -11.49
C GLN A 128 2.11 -6.55 -10.23
N LEU A 129 1.10 -5.66 -10.17
CA LEU A 129 0.19 -5.60 -9.03
C LEU A 129 -0.63 -6.89 -8.91
N ARG A 130 -1.15 -7.40 -10.03
CA ARG A 130 -1.92 -8.66 -10.06
C ARG A 130 -1.07 -9.85 -9.64
N GLU A 131 0.16 -9.95 -10.14
CA GLU A 131 1.11 -11.00 -9.76
C GLU A 131 1.44 -10.96 -8.26
N ARG A 132 1.71 -9.77 -7.72
CA ARG A 132 2.03 -9.60 -6.30
C ARG A 132 0.83 -9.86 -5.39
N LEU A 133 -0.36 -9.40 -5.76
CA LEU A 133 -1.58 -9.73 -5.01
C LEU A 133 -1.82 -11.25 -4.95
N ALA A 134 -1.56 -11.97 -6.04
CA ALA A 134 -1.68 -13.42 -6.08
C ALA A 134 -0.64 -14.11 -5.18
N SER A 135 0.61 -13.63 -5.14
CA SER A 135 1.68 -14.24 -4.34
C SER A 135 1.53 -14.00 -2.84
N LEU A 136 1.03 -12.83 -2.43
CA LEU A 136 0.86 -12.49 -1.00
C LEU A 136 -0.16 -13.36 -0.29
N ASP A 137 -1.18 -13.84 -0.99
CA ASP A 137 -2.23 -14.67 -0.40
C ASP A 137 -1.86 -16.17 -0.37
N GLY A 138 -0.85 -16.60 -1.13
CA GLY A 138 -0.31 -17.97 -1.10
C GLY A 138 0.60 -18.28 0.10
N THR A 139 0.82 -17.32 1.00
CA THR A 139 1.73 -17.47 2.16
C THR A 139 1.04 -17.97 3.44
N GLU A 140 -0.10 -18.66 3.33
CA GLU A 140 -0.68 -19.42 4.44
C GLU A 140 -0.01 -20.80 4.56
N GLY A 141 0.95 -21.00 5.48
CA GLY A 141 1.42 -22.37 5.77
C GLY A 141 2.74 -22.65 6.51
N ALA A 142 3.53 -21.67 6.97
CA ALA A 142 4.78 -21.96 7.71
C ALA A 142 4.71 -21.51 9.18
N GLY A 143 3.88 -22.17 9.97
CA GLY A 143 3.74 -21.81 11.39
C GLY A 143 2.86 -22.75 12.20
N LYS A 144 3.06 -24.07 12.09
CA LYS A 144 2.37 -25.04 12.97
C LYS A 144 3.36 -26.00 13.61
N GLY A 145 3.66 -25.72 14.89
CA GLY A 145 3.93 -26.70 15.94
C GLY A 145 5.20 -27.54 15.84
N ARG A 146 6.28 -27.08 16.50
CA ARG A 146 7.18 -28.04 17.16
C ARG A 146 6.45 -28.56 18.40
N LYS A 147 5.84 -29.75 18.29
CA LYS A 147 5.53 -30.58 19.46
C LYS A 147 6.86 -30.88 20.15
N LYS A 148 6.94 -30.60 21.45
CA LYS A 148 7.97 -31.18 22.30
C LYS A 148 7.68 -32.68 22.38
N GLU A 149 8.49 -33.49 21.70
CA GLU A 149 8.61 -34.90 22.04
C GLU A 149 9.50 -34.99 23.28
N ALA A 150 8.87 -35.34 24.40
CA ALA A 150 9.56 -35.90 25.53
C ALA A 150 10.06 -37.29 25.11
N ASN A 151 11.34 -37.57 25.30
CA ASN A 151 11.81 -38.93 25.37
C ASN A 151 12.96 -39.06 26.37
N THR A 152 12.73 -39.96 27.32
CA THR A 152 13.62 -40.58 28.32
C THR A 152 14.08 -39.72 29.49
#